data_AF-A0AAP2GG65-F1
#
_entry.id   AF-A0AAP2GG65-F1
#
_cell.length_a   1.000
_cell.length_b   1.000
_cell.length_c   1.000
_cell.angle_alpha   90.00
_cell.angle_beta   90.00
_cell.angle_gamma   90.00
#
_symmetry.space_group_name_H-M   'P 1'
#
loop_
_entity.id
_entity.type
_entity.pdbx_description
1 polymer ?
#
loop_
_entity_poly.entity_id
_entity_poly.type
_entity_poly.pdbx_seq_one_letter_code
_entity_poly.pdbx_strand_id
1 'polypeptide(L)'
;MVTTNDNTGSEVTTYTLPQQAEALIKLAEKIIEQHSNAGPQSPVKPHLIADLNSRISPARARHEQGLRYARMAEDAFAERDELLGKIPGRKSELDVRNLVEIVVQLVKEHYPESVHKWGFE
;
A
#
# COMPACT_ATOMS: atom_id res chain seq x y z
N MET A 1 41.28 -6.83 -22.93
CA MET A 1 41.07 -7.11 -21.50
C MET A 1 40.37 -5.90 -20.91
N VAL A 2 39.05 -5.95 -20.83
CA VAL A 2 38.21 -4.99 -20.10
C VAL A 2 37.14 -5.84 -19.44
N THR A 3 37.33 -6.13 -18.16
CA THR A 3 36.32 -6.71 -17.28
C THR A 3 35.63 -5.56 -16.59
N THR A 4 34.40 -5.25 -17.00
CA THR A 4 33.49 -4.43 -16.20
C THR A 4 32.51 -5.37 -15.51
N ASN A 5 32.86 -5.72 -14.27
CA ASN A 5 31.92 -6.22 -13.28
C ASN A 5 31.20 -5.00 -12.70
N ASP A 6 29.94 -4.79 -13.09
CA ASP A 6 29.01 -3.97 -12.31
C ASP A 6 27.89 -4.87 -11.80
N ASN A 7 28.20 -5.55 -10.69
CA ASN A 7 27.22 -6.21 -9.84
C ASN A 7 26.90 -5.26 -8.68
N THR A 8 26.07 -4.24 -8.94
CA THR A 8 25.47 -3.44 -7.87
C THR A 8 24.31 -4.23 -7.30
N GLY A 9 24.63 -5.01 -6.26
CA GLY A 9 23.66 -5.69 -5.42
C GLY A 9 22.63 -4.69 -4.90
N SER A 10 21.47 -4.67 -5.55
CA SER A 10 20.28 -4.08 -4.97
C SER A 10 19.86 -5.02 -3.85
N GLU A 11 20.20 -4.67 -2.60
CA GLU A 11 19.58 -5.30 -1.45
C GLU A 11 18.07 -5.13 -1.62
N VAL A 12 17.39 -6.23 -1.96
CA VAL A 12 15.94 -6.29 -1.92
C VAL A 12 15.58 -6.12 -0.45
N THR A 13 15.32 -4.89 -0.04
CA THR A 13 14.76 -4.58 1.26
C THR A 13 13.37 -5.20 1.30
N THR A 14 13.30 -6.43 1.80
CA THR A 14 12.04 -7.10 2.08
C THR A 14 11.32 -6.31 3.17
N TYR A 15 10.32 -5.53 2.78
CA TYR A 15 9.47 -4.81 3.72
C TYR A 15 8.59 -5.82 4.46
N THR A 16 8.67 -5.83 5.79
CA THR A 16 7.84 -6.68 6.64
C THR A 16 6.40 -6.21 6.65
N LEU A 17 5.46 -7.16 6.65
CA LEU A 17 4.02 -6.91 6.64
C LEU A 17 3.57 -6.04 7.84
N PRO A 18 2.55 -5.16 7.66
CA PRO A 18 2.13 -4.18 8.67
C PRO A 18 1.82 -4.75 10.06
N GLN A 19 1.26 -5.97 10.13
CA GLN A 19 0.85 -6.60 11.39
C GLN A 19 2.04 -6.90 12.32
N GLN A 20 3.20 -7.25 11.77
CA GLN A 20 4.39 -7.53 12.57
C GLN A 20 5.01 -6.24 13.11
N ALA A 21 4.95 -5.16 12.31
CA ALA A 21 5.43 -3.84 12.73
C ALA A 21 4.60 -3.29 13.91
N GLU A 22 3.28 -3.40 13.86
CA GLU A 22 2.40 -2.94 14.94
C GLU A 22 2.64 -3.70 16.25
N ALA A 23 2.78 -5.03 16.17
CA ALA A 23 3.06 -5.87 17.33
C ALA A 23 4.40 -5.51 17.98
N LEU A 24 5.45 -5.30 17.16
CA LEU A 24 6.77 -4.89 17.64
C LEU A 24 6.72 -3.48 18.26
N ILE A 25 5.97 -2.57 17.66
CA ILE A 25 5.81 -1.21 18.20
C ILE A 25 5.17 -1.24 19.58
N LYS A 26 4.04 -1.95 19.71
CA LYS A 26 3.33 -2.13 20.98
C LYS A 26 4.19 -2.78 22.05
N LEU A 27 5.01 -3.77 21.68
CA LEU A 27 5.93 -4.41 22.62
C LEU A 27 6.98 -3.42 23.13
N ALA A 28 7.59 -2.63 22.24
CA ALA A 28 8.57 -1.63 22.63
C ALA A 28 7.98 -0.56 23.56
N GLU A 29 6.76 -0.09 23.30
CA GLU A 29 6.05 0.85 24.19
C GLU A 29 5.84 0.27 25.59
N LYS A 30 5.39 -0.99 25.69
CA LYS A 30 5.23 -1.69 26.97
C LYS A 30 6.55 -1.84 27.73
N ILE A 31 7.64 -2.17 27.03
CA ILE A 31 8.98 -2.26 27.63
C ILE A 31 9.40 -0.90 28.19
N ILE A 32 9.23 0.18 27.43
CA ILE A 32 9.55 1.54 27.88
C ILE A 32 8.73 1.89 29.12
N GLU A 33 7.42 1.67 29.10
CA GLU A 33 6.52 1.97 30.21
C GLU A 33 6.91 1.20 31.48
N GLN A 34 7.06 -0.13 31.38
CA GLN A 34 7.43 -1.00 32.49
C GLN A 34 8.74 -0.55 33.15
N HIS A 35 9.78 -0.32 32.35
CA HIS A 35 11.11 -0.02 32.87
C HIS A 35 11.30 1.45 33.29
N SER A 36 10.52 2.37 32.72
CA SER A 36 10.46 3.76 33.19
C SER A 36 9.78 3.84 34.57
N ASN A 37 8.72 3.06 34.78
CA ASN A 37 8.00 2.99 36.06
C ASN A 37 8.84 2.30 37.15
N ALA A 38 9.63 1.28 36.80
CA ALA A 38 10.51 0.59 37.74
C ALA A 38 11.70 1.46 38.20
N GLY A 39 12.08 2.49 37.42
CA GLY A 39 13.15 3.42 37.78
C GLY A 39 14.46 2.71 38.12
N PRO A 40 15.09 3.03 39.28
CA PRO A 40 16.34 2.37 39.70
C PRO A 40 16.22 0.86 39.95
N GLN A 41 15.01 0.33 40.16
CA GLN A 41 14.77 -1.11 40.35
C GLN A 41 14.72 -1.88 39.02
N SER A 42 14.72 -1.17 37.89
CA SER A 42 14.78 -1.78 36.57
C SER A 42 16.11 -2.51 36.37
N PRO A 43 16.09 -3.79 35.92
CA PRO A 43 17.32 -4.48 35.52
C PRO A 43 17.89 -3.94 34.20
N VAL A 44 17.12 -3.13 33.46
CA VAL A 44 17.52 -2.54 32.19
C VAL A 44 18.16 -1.18 32.42
N LYS A 45 19.33 -0.96 31.81
CA LYS A 45 20.08 0.28 31.93
C LYS A 45 19.27 1.47 31.35
N PRO A 46 19.20 2.63 32.05
CA PRO A 46 18.39 3.76 31.61
C PRO A 46 18.67 4.25 30.18
N HIS A 47 19.92 4.21 29.72
CA HIS A 47 20.27 4.63 28.36
C HIS A 47 19.65 3.75 27.28
N LEU A 48 19.45 2.44 27.53
CA LEU A 48 18.81 1.55 26.56
C LEU A 48 17.33 1.88 26.40
N ILE A 49 16.66 2.27 27.49
CA ILE A 49 15.27 2.73 27.45
C ILE A 49 15.18 4.07 26.72
N ALA A 50 16.13 4.99 26.96
CA ALA A 50 16.19 6.26 26.25
C ALA A 50 16.42 6.06 24.73
N ASP A 51 17.35 5.19 24.35
CA ASP A 51 17.63 4.84 22.96
C ASP A 51 16.41 4.21 22.29
N LEU A 52 15.76 3.25 22.96
CA LEU A 52 14.53 2.62 22.46
C LEU A 52 13.42 3.66 22.27
N ASN A 53 13.23 4.56 23.23
CA ASN A 53 12.23 5.62 23.15
C ASN A 53 12.50 6.59 21.99
N SER A 54 13.76 6.93 21.74
CA SER A 54 14.16 7.81 20.61
C SER A 54 13.85 7.19 19.23
N ARG A 55 13.85 5.86 19.14
CA ARG A 55 13.63 5.11 17.89
C ARG A 55 12.17 4.72 17.69
N ILE A 56 11.43 4.46 18.77
CA ILE A 56 10.07 3.97 18.68
C ILE A 56 9.09 5.04 18.19
N SER A 57 9.27 6.28 18.66
CA SER A 57 8.43 7.41 18.29
C SER A 57 8.41 7.68 16.77
N PRO A 58 9.58 7.83 16.09
CA PRO A 58 9.59 7.99 14.65
C PRO A 58 9.13 6.73 13.91
N ALA A 59 9.44 5.53 14.40
CA ALA A 59 8.97 4.28 13.78
C ALA A 59 7.44 4.19 13.78
N ARG A 60 6.79 4.53 14.91
CA ARG A 60 5.33 4.60 15.03
C ARG A 60 4.74 5.64 14.08
N ALA A 61 5.29 6.85 14.05
CA ALA A 61 4.81 7.90 13.16
C ALA A 61 4.86 7.48 11.68
N ARG A 62 5.94 6.80 11.26
CA ARG A 62 6.06 6.26 9.90
C ARG A 62 5.11 5.11 9.62
N HIS A 63 4.88 4.24 10.59
CA HIS A 63 3.90 3.17 10.48
C HIS A 63 2.47 3.73 10.29
N GLU A 64 2.06 4.68 11.13
CA GLU A 64 0.76 5.35 11.01
C GLU A 64 0.61 6.08 9.67
N GLN A 65 1.68 6.74 9.19
CA GLN A 65 1.70 7.35 7.86
C GLN A 65 1.51 6.30 6.75
N GLY A 66 2.18 5.16 6.84
CA GLY A 66 2.02 4.06 5.90
C GLY A 66 0.59 3.52 5.86
N LEU A 67 -0.05 3.34 7.02
CA LEU A 67 -1.46 2.93 7.11
C LEU A 67 -2.42 3.93 6.45
N ARG A 68 -2.15 5.23 6.58
CA ARG A 68 -2.94 6.27 5.89
C ARG A 68 -2.81 6.17 4.38
N TYR A 69 -1.58 5.98 3.87
CA TYR A 69 -1.38 5.81 2.44
C TYR A 69 -2.00 4.52 1.90
N ALA A 70 -1.96 3.42 2.66
CA ALA A 70 -2.63 2.19 2.29
C ALA A 70 -4.14 2.41 2.11
N ARG A 71 -4.81 3.10 3.05
CA ARG A 71 -6.23 3.45 2.93
C ARG A 71 -6.52 4.33 1.72
N MET A 72 -5.71 5.38 1.50
CA MET A 72 -5.87 6.25 0.33
C MET A 72 -5.73 5.47 -0.99
N ALA A 73 -4.85 4.47 -1.04
CA ALA A 73 -4.71 3.60 -2.21
C ALA A 73 -5.92 2.69 -2.40
N GLU A 74 -6.45 2.10 -1.32
CA GLU A 74 -7.68 1.31 -1.34
C GLU A 74 -8.87 2.14 -1.84
N ASP A 75 -9.04 3.37 -1.32
CA ASP A 75 -10.10 4.29 -1.73
C ASP A 75 -9.98 4.66 -3.22
N ALA A 76 -8.77 4.99 -3.69
CA ALA A 76 -8.52 5.31 -5.09
C ALA A 76 -8.80 4.12 -6.02
N PHE A 77 -8.49 2.90 -5.60
CA PHE A 77 -8.83 1.71 -6.37
C PHE A 77 -10.33 1.40 -6.37
N ALA A 78 -11.01 1.64 -5.25
CA ALA A 78 -12.46 1.53 -5.17
C ALA A 78 -13.15 2.53 -6.11
N GLU A 79 -12.73 3.79 -6.11
CA GLU A 79 -13.26 4.82 -7.03
C GLU A 79 -12.98 4.47 -8.49
N ARG A 80 -11.75 4.04 -8.82
CA ARG A 80 -11.42 3.55 -10.16
C ARG A 80 -12.36 2.42 -10.59
N ASP A 81 -12.56 1.44 -9.72
CA ASP A 81 -13.37 0.27 -10.05
C ASP A 81 -14.87 0.60 -10.14
N GLU A 82 -15.34 1.61 -9.40
CA GLU A 82 -16.67 2.21 -9.58
C GLU A 82 -16.80 2.85 -10.97
N LEU A 83 -15.86 3.74 -11.34
CA LEU A 83 -15.86 4.42 -12.64
C LEU A 83 -15.77 3.44 -13.82
N LEU A 84 -15.04 2.34 -13.65
CA LEU A 84 -14.91 1.28 -14.64
C LEU A 84 -16.11 0.32 -14.67
N GLY A 85 -17.15 0.52 -13.85
CA GLY A 85 -18.33 -0.34 -13.81
C GLY A 85 -18.04 -1.77 -13.33
N LYS A 86 -16.99 -1.96 -12.51
CA LYS A 86 -16.61 -3.28 -11.97
C LYS A 86 -17.38 -3.67 -10.72
N ILE A 87 -18.11 -2.74 -10.10
CA ILE A 87 -18.92 -3.00 -8.92
C ILE A 87 -20.25 -3.64 -9.34
N PRO A 88 -20.51 -4.93 -9.01
CA PRO A 88 -21.73 -5.61 -9.43
C PRO A 88 -22.97 -4.94 -8.84
N GLY A 89 -23.99 -4.70 -9.66
CA GLY A 89 -25.27 -4.15 -9.20
C GLY A 89 -25.35 -2.62 -9.15
N ARG A 90 -24.24 -1.89 -9.34
CA ARG A 90 -24.24 -0.46 -9.64
C ARG A 90 -23.98 -0.25 -11.13
N LYS A 91 -25.02 -0.46 -11.94
CA LYS A 91 -24.98 -0.03 -13.35
C LYS A 91 -25.29 1.46 -13.39
N SER A 92 -24.27 2.27 -13.63
CA SER A 92 -24.47 3.69 -13.94
C SER A 92 -24.49 3.81 -15.45
N GLU A 93 -25.45 4.55 -16.01
CA GLU A 93 -25.45 4.83 -17.45
C GLU A 93 -24.15 5.52 -17.91
N LEU A 94 -23.43 6.15 -16.96
CA LEU A 94 -22.21 6.90 -17.18
C LEU A 94 -20.92 6.13 -16.81
N ASP A 95 -20.98 4.86 -16.41
CA ASP A 95 -19.75 4.10 -16.18
C ASP A 95 -19.03 3.79 -17.51
N VAL A 96 -17.69 3.73 -17.45
CA VAL A 96 -16.85 3.61 -18.65
C VAL A 96 -17.19 2.34 -19.43
N ARG A 97 -17.50 1.24 -18.74
CA ARG A 97 -17.86 -0.03 -19.38
C ARG A 97 -19.12 0.13 -20.22
N ASN A 98 -20.19 0.69 -19.65
CA ASN A 98 -21.46 0.89 -20.34
C ASN A 98 -21.30 1.84 -21.54
N LEU A 99 -20.54 2.92 -21.38
CA LEU A 99 -20.24 3.85 -22.48
C LEU A 99 -19.47 3.17 -23.61
N VAL A 100 -18.47 2.35 -23.29
CA VAL A 100 -17.73 1.56 -24.29
C VAL A 100 -18.66 0.56 -24.99
N GLU A 101 -19.52 -0.14 -24.25
CA GLU A 101 -20.50 -1.08 -24.83
C GLU A 101 -21.45 -0.38 -25.82
N ILE A 102 -21.98 0.81 -25.46
CA ILE A 102 -22.83 1.62 -26.34
C ILE A 102 -22.09 2.05 -27.61
N VAL A 103 -20.87 2.59 -27.46
CA VAL A 103 -20.07 3.05 -28.61
C VAL A 103 -19.73 1.90 -29.54
N VAL A 104 -19.31 0.75 -29.00
CA VAL A 104 -19.00 -0.44 -29.79
C VAL A 104 -20.24 -0.91 -30.55
N GLN A 105 -21.42 -0.92 -29.93
CA GLN A 105 -22.66 -1.31 -30.61
C GLN A 105 -23.00 -0.35 -31.77
N LEU A 106 -22.91 0.96 -31.56
CA LEU A 106 -23.16 1.96 -32.60
C LEU A 106 -22.17 1.85 -33.77
N VAL A 107 -20.89 1.57 -33.47
CA VAL A 107 -19.87 1.37 -34.51
C VAL A 107 -20.13 0.06 -35.27
N LYS A 108 -20.55 -1.03 -34.62
CA LYS A 108 -20.94 -2.28 -35.31
C LYS A 108 -22.08 -2.05 -36.30
N GLU A 109 -23.07 -1.24 -35.92
CA GLU A 109 -24.22 -0.94 -36.76
C GLU A 109 -23.88 -0.10 -38.00
N HIS A 110 -22.95 0.85 -37.87
CA HIS A 110 -22.66 1.83 -38.94
C HIS A 110 -21.37 1.52 -39.72
N TYR A 111 -20.43 0.79 -39.12
CA TYR A 111 -19.08 0.51 -39.65
C TYR A 111 -18.60 -0.92 -39.32
N PRO A 112 -19.31 -1.97 -39.78
CA PRO A 112 -19.07 -3.36 -39.35
C PRO A 112 -17.64 -3.86 -39.58
N GLU A 113 -16.98 -3.44 -40.67
CA GLU A 113 -15.58 -3.81 -41.01
C GLU A 113 -14.51 -3.20 -40.08
N SER A 114 -14.88 -2.22 -39.26
CA SER A 114 -13.94 -1.44 -38.44
C SER A 114 -13.68 -2.07 -37.07
N VAL A 115 -14.61 -2.88 -36.57
CA VAL A 115 -14.62 -3.37 -35.19
C VAL A 115 -13.59 -4.49 -34.98
N HIS A 116 -13.33 -5.30 -36.00
CA HIS A 116 -12.30 -6.35 -35.97
C HIS A 116 -10.88 -5.80 -35.77
N LYS A 117 -10.63 -4.52 -36.13
CA LYS A 117 -9.30 -3.89 -35.98
C LYS A 117 -8.98 -3.45 -34.55
N TRP A 118 -9.96 -3.44 -33.65
CA TRP A 118 -9.81 -2.91 -32.30
C TRP A 118 -9.62 -3.99 -31.22
N GLY A 119 -9.64 -5.27 -31.61
CA GLY A 119 -9.36 -6.37 -30.69
C GLY A 119 -10.46 -6.65 -29.66
N PHE A 120 -11.73 -6.31 -29.96
CA PHE A 120 -12.89 -6.57 -29.10
C PHE A 120 -13.53 -7.96 -29.31
N GLU A 121 -12.77 -8.95 -29.81
CA GLU A 121 -13.23 -10.34 -29.98
C GLU A 121 -13.07 -11.17 -28.70
#